data_AF-A0AAE1IQY8-F1
#
_entry.id   AF-A0AAE1IQY8-F1
#
_cell.length_a   1.000
_cell.length_b   1.000
_cell.length_c   1.000
_cell.angle_alpha   90.00
_cell.angle_beta   90.00
_cell.angle_gamma   90.00
#
_symmetry.space_group_name_H-M   'P 1'
#
loop_
_entity.id
_entity.type
_entity.pdbx_description
1 polymer ?
#
loop_
_entity_poly.entity_id
_entity_poly.type
_entity_poly.pdbx_seq_one_letter_code
_entity_poly.pdbx_strand_id
1 'polypeptide(L)'
;MENEEDETEDFRDINEEYKIWKKNTPFLYDLVITHGLEWPSLTEEWLPGRHEPQGKNYSVQKMILGTHPSENEPNYLMIAQVVLPLKHAEFDIPDETALDLLIPTR
;
A
#
# COMPACT_ATOMS: atom_id res chain seq x y z
N MET A 1 -11.94 32.82 5.07
CA MET A 1 -11.26 32.75 6.38
C MET A 1 -11.88 31.66 7.23
N GLU A 2 -13.20 31.62 7.48
CA GLU A 2 -13.84 30.47 8.18
C GLU A 2 -13.66 29.11 7.47
N ASN A 3 -13.74 29.05 6.13
CA ASN A 3 -13.59 27.78 5.40
C ASN A 3 -12.17 27.18 5.44
N GLU A 4 -11.12 27.99 5.62
CA GLU A 4 -9.74 27.49 5.65
C GLU A 4 -9.38 26.91 7.03
N GLU A 5 -9.96 27.46 8.10
CA GLU A 5 -9.76 26.95 9.46
C GLU A 5 -10.46 25.60 9.66
N ASP A 6 -11.68 25.43 9.13
CA ASP A 6 -12.46 24.18 9.17
C ASP A 6 -11.75 23.04 8.40
N GLU A 7 -11.23 23.31 7.19
CA GLU A 7 -10.43 22.33 6.44
C GLU A 7 -9.19 21.89 7.24
N THR A 8 -8.52 22.81 7.95
CA THR A 8 -7.34 22.46 8.75
C THR A 8 -7.66 21.61 9.98
N GLU A 9 -8.87 21.72 10.54
CA GLU A 9 -9.33 20.85 11.63
C GLU A 9 -9.60 19.45 11.11
N ASP A 10 -10.32 19.31 9.98
CA ASP A 10 -10.61 18.01 9.37
C ASP A 10 -9.33 17.25 8.99
N PHE A 11 -8.34 17.91 8.39
CA PHE A 11 -7.04 17.29 8.10
C PHE A 11 -6.28 16.83 9.35
N ARG A 12 -6.42 17.55 10.48
CA ARG A 12 -5.79 17.16 11.75
C ARG A 12 -6.44 15.91 12.31
N ASP A 13 -7.76 15.87 12.31
CA ASP A 13 -8.54 14.74 12.81
C ASP A 13 -8.26 13.46 12.00
N ILE A 14 -8.29 13.56 10.66
CA ILE A 14 -7.94 12.45 9.75
C ILE A 14 -6.55 11.88 10.07
N ASN A 15 -5.56 12.75 10.32
CA ASN A 15 -4.19 12.32 10.62
C ASN A 15 -4.08 11.66 12.01
N GLU A 16 -4.83 12.12 13.00
CA GLU A 16 -4.88 11.49 14.33
C GLU A 16 -5.51 10.09 14.27
N GLU A 17 -6.65 9.97 13.58
CA GLU A 17 -7.30 8.69 13.35
C GLU A 17 -6.40 7.72 12.59
N TYR A 18 -5.72 8.18 11.54
CA TYR A 18 -4.76 7.37 10.78
C TYR A 18 -3.63 6.85 11.68
N LYS A 19 -3.08 7.67 12.57
CA LYS A 19 -2.04 7.23 13.52
C LYS A 19 -2.55 6.17 14.49
N ILE A 20 -3.78 6.30 14.96
CA ILE A 20 -4.42 5.31 15.84
C ILE A 20 -4.64 4.00 15.07
N TRP A 21 -5.19 4.06 13.85
CA TRP A 21 -5.35 2.91 12.98
C TRP A 21 -4.01 2.21 12.74
N LYS A 22 -2.96 2.95 12.37
CA LYS A 22 -1.61 2.42 12.10
C LYS A 22 -1.05 1.66 13.30
N LYS A 23 -1.18 2.22 14.52
CA LYS A 23 -0.77 1.54 15.77
C LYS A 23 -1.52 0.23 16.02
N ASN A 24 -2.76 0.13 15.55
CA ASN A 24 -3.60 -1.06 15.74
C ASN A 24 -3.49 -2.09 14.62
N THR A 25 -2.86 -1.76 13.47
CA THR A 25 -2.75 -2.67 12.32
C THR A 25 -2.21 -4.08 12.67
N PRO A 26 -1.22 -4.26 13.57
CA PRO A 26 -0.75 -5.60 13.97
C PRO A 26 -1.82 -6.52 14.58
N PHE A 27 -2.87 -5.92 15.15
CA PHE A 27 -3.98 -6.66 15.76
C PHE A 27 -5.15 -6.86 14.80
N LEU A 28 -5.19 -6.11 13.69
CA LEU A 28 -6.33 -6.04 12.77
C LEU A 28 -6.11 -6.81 11.47
N TYR A 29 -4.86 -6.90 11.00
CA TYR A 29 -4.54 -7.44 9.68
C TYR A 29 -3.36 -8.40 9.75
N ASP A 30 -3.44 -9.50 9.01
CA ASP A 30 -2.30 -10.40 8.79
C ASP A 30 -1.26 -9.80 7.84
N LEU A 31 -1.67 -8.89 6.95
CA LEU A 31 -0.81 -8.23 5.96
C LEU A 31 -1.38 -6.86 5.59
N VAL A 32 -0.54 -5.83 5.63
CA VAL A 32 -0.82 -4.50 5.06
C VAL A 32 0.36 -4.08 4.20
N ILE A 33 0.07 -3.70 2.95
CA ILE A 33 1.06 -3.15 2.01
C ILE A 33 0.60 -1.75 1.63
N THR A 34 1.46 -0.77 1.85
CA THR A 34 1.21 0.63 1.49
C THR A 34 2.25 1.06 0.47
N HIS A 35 1.80 1.70 -0.61
CA HIS A 35 2.69 2.23 -1.64
C HIS A 35 2.18 3.59 -2.13
N GLY A 36 3.02 4.61 -2.06
CA GLY A 36 2.72 5.92 -2.63
C GLY A 36 2.98 5.93 -4.13
N LEU A 37 1.91 5.95 -4.92
CA LEU A 37 2.01 6.14 -6.37
C LEU A 37 2.40 7.58 -6.69
N GLU A 38 3.18 7.78 -7.76
CA GLU A 38 3.53 9.11 -8.27
C GLU A 38 2.28 9.90 -8.70
N TRP A 39 1.35 9.20 -9.34
CA TRP A 39 0.06 9.73 -9.76
C TRP A 39 -1.07 8.86 -9.24
N PRO A 40 -2.23 9.44 -8.89
CA PRO A 40 -3.37 8.66 -8.46
C PRO A 40 -3.84 7.73 -9.58
N SER A 41 -4.27 6.52 -9.20
CA SER A 41 -4.94 5.60 -10.11
C SER A 41 -6.45 5.66 -9.87
N LEU A 42 -7.22 5.70 -10.95
CA LEU A 42 -8.69 5.60 -10.92
C LEU A 42 -9.19 4.18 -11.18
N THR A 43 -8.27 3.21 -11.34
CA THR A 43 -8.58 1.80 -11.60
C THR A 43 -7.61 0.88 -10.87
N GLU A 44 -8.09 -0.28 -10.44
CA GLU A 44 -7.28 -1.34 -9.85
C GLU A 44 -7.84 -2.70 -10.28
N GLU A 45 -7.01 -3.53 -10.89
CA GLU A 45 -7.44 -4.89 -11.28
C GLU A 45 -6.30 -5.90 -11.14
N TRP A 46 -6.51 -6.94 -10.33
CA TRP A 46 -5.59 -8.07 -10.26
C TRP A 46 -5.62 -8.88 -11.55
N LEU A 47 -4.45 -9.14 -12.11
CA LEU A 47 -4.31 -10.04 -13.25
C LEU A 47 -4.33 -11.50 -12.79
N PRO A 48 -4.90 -12.41 -13.59
CA PRO A 48 -4.81 -13.83 -13.30
C PRO A 48 -3.36 -14.28 -13.39
N GLY A 49 -3.00 -15.21 -12.51
CA GLY A 49 -1.68 -15.80 -12.47
C GLY A 49 -0.89 -15.42 -11.22
N ARG A 50 -0.20 -16.42 -10.69
CA ARG A 50 0.64 -16.32 -9.51
C ARG A 50 1.93 -17.08 -9.81
N HIS A 51 3.05 -16.41 -9.63
CA HIS A 51 4.36 -17.02 -9.81
C HIS A 51 5.02 -17.21 -8.45
N GLU A 52 5.32 -18.44 -8.06
CA GLU A 52 6.05 -18.77 -6.84
C GLU A 52 7.47 -19.19 -7.23
N PRO A 53 8.49 -18.31 -7.08
CA PRO A 53 9.86 -18.67 -7.42
C PRO A 53 10.35 -19.84 -6.57
N GLN A 54 11.05 -20.80 -7.18
CA GLN A 54 11.55 -21.98 -6.48
C GLN A 54 12.46 -21.59 -5.30
N GLY A 55 12.18 -22.14 -4.11
CA GLY A 55 12.96 -21.88 -2.91
C GLY A 55 12.75 -20.51 -2.26
N LYS A 56 11.71 -19.77 -2.65
CA LYS A 56 11.31 -18.51 -2.01
C LYS A 56 10.01 -18.68 -1.21
N ASN A 57 9.86 -17.87 -0.17
CA ASN A 57 8.71 -17.85 0.74
C ASN A 57 7.66 -16.80 0.33
N TYR A 58 7.67 -16.37 -0.93
CA TYR A 58 6.72 -15.40 -1.48
C TYR A 58 6.21 -15.81 -2.86
N SER A 59 5.12 -15.20 -3.27
CA SER A 59 4.58 -15.23 -4.61
C SER A 59 4.62 -13.84 -5.24
N VAL A 60 4.81 -13.78 -6.55
CA VAL A 60 4.68 -12.56 -7.34
C VAL A 60 3.36 -12.61 -8.07
N GLN A 61 2.54 -11.60 -7.86
CA GLN A 61 1.27 -11.37 -8.55
C GLN A 61 1.35 -10.05 -9.30
N LYS A 62 0.45 -9.84 -10.26
CA LYS A 62 0.43 -8.64 -11.10
C LYS A 62 -0.91 -7.94 -10.98
N MET A 63 -0.89 -6.63 -11.12
CA MET A 63 -2.07 -5.78 -11.07
C MET A 63 -1.97 -4.69 -12.12
N ILE A 64 -3.09 -4.34 -12.73
CA ILE A 64 -3.24 -3.19 -13.62
C ILE A 64 -3.60 -1.96 -12.79
N LEU A 65 -2.89 -0.86 -13.06
CA LEU A 65 -3.16 0.47 -12.55
C LEU A 65 -3.17 1.47 -13.73
N GLY A 66 -3.86 2.59 -13.56
CA GLY A 66 -3.75 3.73 -14.46
C GLY A 66 -3.00 4.87 -13.79
N THR A 67 -2.53 5.85 -14.57
CA THR A 67 -2.18 7.16 -14.04
C THR A 67 -3.29 8.16 -14.34
N HIS A 68 -3.45 9.17 -13.48
CA HIS A 68 -4.32 10.31 -13.70
C HIS A 68 -3.58 11.62 -13.35
N PRO A 69 -2.61 12.03 -14.20
CA PRO A 69 -1.83 13.22 -13.96
C PRO A 69 -2.59 14.49 -14.42
N SER A 70 -1.98 15.66 -14.24
CA SER A 70 -2.54 16.94 -14.70
C SER A 70 -2.54 17.06 -16.24
N GLU A 71 -3.29 18.03 -16.78
CA GLU A 71 -3.64 18.14 -18.22
C GLU A 71 -2.45 18.18 -19.21
N ASN A 72 -1.21 18.37 -18.73
CA ASN A 72 -0.01 18.46 -19.56
C ASN A 72 0.93 17.26 -19.47
N GLU A 73 0.58 16.23 -18.71
CA GLU A 73 1.37 15.00 -18.56
C GLU A 73 0.66 13.80 -19.21
N PRO A 74 1.38 12.90 -19.90
CA PRO A 74 0.78 11.73 -20.54
C PRO A 74 0.23 10.73 -19.52
N ASN A 75 -0.91 10.13 -19.86
CA ASN A 75 -1.50 9.03 -19.09
C ASN A 75 -0.85 7.70 -19.50
N TYR A 76 -0.68 6.79 -18.53
CA TYR A 76 -0.10 5.47 -18.72
C TYR A 76 -0.98 4.38 -18.13
N LEU A 77 -0.97 3.23 -18.81
CA LEU A 77 -1.39 1.95 -18.24
C LEU A 77 -0.16 1.28 -17.62
N MET A 78 -0.24 0.94 -16.34
CA MET A 78 0.85 0.34 -15.58
C MET A 78 0.51 -1.10 -15.21
N ILE A 79 1.53 -1.97 -15.24
CA ILE A 79 1.45 -3.30 -14.63
C ILE A 79 2.37 -3.29 -13.41
N ALA A 80 1.77 -3.23 -12.23
CA ALA A 80 2.47 -3.38 -10.97
C ALA A 80 2.73 -4.86 -10.67
N GLN A 81 3.87 -5.15 -10.04
CA GLN A 81 4.18 -6.46 -9.48
C GLN A 81 4.10 -6.38 -7.96
N VAL A 82 3.26 -7.22 -7.36
CA VAL A 82 3.08 -7.28 -5.92
C VAL A 82 3.71 -8.58 -5.42
N VAL A 83 4.63 -8.43 -4.46
CA VAL A 83 5.26 -9.55 -3.77
C VAL A 83 4.44 -9.86 -2.52
N LEU A 84 3.80 -11.02 -2.48
CA LEU A 84 2.96 -11.45 -1.36
C LEU A 84 3.59 -12.65 -0.64
N PRO A 85 3.64 -12.65 0.69
CA PRO A 85 4.13 -13.79 1.46
C PRO A 85 3.28 -15.04 1.22
N LEU A 86 3.90 -16.22 1.30
CA LEU A 86 3.16 -17.48 1.36
C LEU A 86 2.59 -17.66 2.78
N LYS A 87 1.42 -18.30 2.90
CA LYS A 87 0.68 -18.47 4.18
C LYS A 87 1.47 -19.09 5.35
N HIS A 88 2.63 -19.71 5.09
CA HIS A 88 3.46 -20.39 6.09
C HIS A 88 4.88 -19.83 6.14
N ALA A 89 5.10 -18.64 5.59
CA ALA A 89 6.39 -17.97 5.64
C ALA A 89 6.53 -17.28 7.00
N GLU A 90 7.46 -17.75 7.83
CA GLU A 90 7.94 -16.99 9.01
C GLU A 90 8.81 -15.83 8.53
N PHE A 91 8.66 -14.63 9.11
CA PHE A 91 9.45 -13.45 8.76
C PHE A 91 10.17 -12.90 9.98
N ASP A 92 11.50 -12.86 9.92
CA ASP A 92 12.30 -12.10 10.90
C ASP A 92 12.04 -10.59 10.69
N ILE A 93 11.50 -9.92 11.70
CA ILE A 93 11.17 -8.48 11.67
C ILE A 93 12.46 -7.65 11.52
N PRO A 94 12.69 -6.90 10.42
CA PRO A 94 13.86 -6.03 10.29
C PRO A 94 13.59 -4.62 10.84
N ASP A 95 14.70 -3.97 11.20
CA ASP A 95 14.87 -2.63 11.82
C ASP A 95 13.94 -1.51 11.28
N GLU A 96 13.62 -0.54 12.15
CA GLU A 96 12.49 0.42 12.12
C GLU A 96 12.23 1.17 10.79
N THR A 97 13.18 1.21 9.86
CA THR A 97 13.04 1.87 8.56
C THR A 97 12.25 1.07 7.51
N ALA A 98 12.11 -0.25 7.71
CA ALA A 98 11.32 -1.13 6.83
C ALA A 98 9.81 -1.17 7.19
N LEU A 99 9.40 -0.52 8.29
CA LEU A 99 8.05 -0.58 8.85
C LEU A 99 6.96 0.04 7.95
N ASP A 100 7.31 0.88 6.98
CA ASP A 100 6.34 1.53 6.10
C ASP A 100 5.94 0.69 4.88
N LEU A 101 6.69 -0.37 4.55
CA LEU A 101 6.50 -1.12 3.30
C LEU A 101 6.03 -2.57 3.48
N LEU A 102 6.17 -3.17 4.66
CA LEU A 102 5.97 -4.60 4.85
C LEU A 102 5.50 -4.92 6.28
N ILE A 103 4.25 -4.61 6.64
CA ILE A 103 3.69 -5.17 7.89
C ILE A 103 3.11 -6.55 7.58
N PRO A 104 3.78 -7.62 8.04
CA PRO A 104 3.05 -8.65 8.78
C PRO A 104 3.78 -9.05 10.07
N THR A 105 3.02 -9.05 11.16
CA THR A 105 3.41 -9.54 12.49
C THR A 105 3.42 -11.06 12.53
N ARG A 106 4.62 -11.66 12.49
CA ARG A 106 5.21 -12.49 13.56
C ARG A 106 6.59 -12.97 13.16
#